data_AF-S3D2U3-F1
#
_entry.id   AF-S3D2U3-F1
#
_cell.length_a   1.000
_cell.length_b   1.000
_cell.length_c   1.000
_cell.angle_alpha   90.00
_cell.angle_beta   90.00
_cell.angle_gamma   90.00
#
_symmetry.space_group_name_H-M   'P 1'
#
loop_
_entity.id
_entity.type
_entity.pdbx_description
1 polymer ?
#
loop_
_entity_poly.entity_id
_entity_poly.type
_entity_poly.pdbx_seq_one_letter_code
_entity_poly.pdbx_strand_id
1 'polypeptide(L)'
;MASSSNKTVNNYKEYYDLTEQQRKAYVLLLSGCPKGIEFLFSSNFNTTMNAIAFDAKITTKFGVHIERAIEEFRRFIALKFFFKNTESQLLSPTTLIESLWQSAVLHTQFYAKLQTALRQRIHHRPVGVGDMETAARSKSMATTQVLFRNYFREECLAKSMRMDKFGKSIVFECYDDKGRTKNIRTTTSTTVLDFLQTAVSPLKLSGAKLHHEYEVLELDRTLGECGIKNKAYVYVTVDESFD
;
A
#
# COMPACT_ATOMS: atom_id res chain seq x y z
N MET A 1 -48.37 -13.41 -5.46
CA MET A 1 -47.31 -12.85 -4.60
C MET A 1 -46.02 -13.60 -4.88
N ALA A 2 -45.23 -13.14 -5.84
CA ALA A 2 -43.91 -13.69 -6.13
C ALA A 2 -43.04 -12.61 -6.77
N SER A 3 -41.76 -12.62 -6.38
CA SER A 3 -40.64 -11.87 -6.97
C SER A 3 -40.57 -10.37 -6.67
N SER A 4 -40.27 -10.05 -5.42
CA SER A 4 -39.65 -8.78 -5.04
C SER A 4 -38.32 -9.05 -4.34
N SER A 5 -37.28 -9.43 -5.10
CA SER A 5 -35.90 -9.51 -4.58
C SER A 5 -34.79 -9.16 -5.59
N ASN A 6 -35.11 -8.70 -6.80
CA ASN A 6 -34.11 -8.37 -7.83
C ASN A 6 -33.77 -6.87 -7.91
N LYS A 7 -33.80 -6.13 -6.78
CA LYS A 7 -33.57 -4.67 -6.77
C LYS A 7 -32.38 -4.18 -5.93
N THR A 8 -31.41 -5.05 -5.63
CA THR A 8 -30.18 -4.64 -4.89
C THR A 8 -28.90 -5.07 -5.59
N VAL A 9 -28.91 -5.11 -6.93
CA VAL A 9 -27.75 -5.54 -7.74
C VAL A 9 -27.44 -4.48 -8.78
N ASN A 10 -27.08 -3.28 -8.31
CA ASN A 10 -26.43 -2.23 -9.09
C ASN A 10 -25.84 -1.23 -8.08
N ASN A 11 -24.51 -1.20 -7.93
CA ASN A 11 -23.67 -0.12 -7.35
C ASN A 11 -22.44 -0.59 -6.54
N TYR A 12 -21.79 -1.70 -6.90
CA TYR A 12 -20.48 -2.05 -6.34
C TYR A 12 -19.47 -2.31 -7.47
N LYS A 13 -19.15 -1.28 -8.26
CA LYS A 13 -18.24 -1.42 -9.41
C LYS A 13 -16.95 -2.15 -9.00
N GLU A 14 -16.41 -1.78 -7.85
CA GLU A 14 -15.18 -2.33 -7.28
C GLU A 14 -15.31 -3.80 -6.84
N TYR A 15 -16.52 -4.28 -6.56
CA TYR A 15 -16.78 -5.70 -6.30
C TYR A 15 -16.84 -6.53 -7.60
N TYR A 16 -17.32 -5.92 -8.69
CA TYR A 16 -17.37 -6.55 -10.01
C TYR A 16 -16.01 -6.58 -10.69
N ASP A 17 -15.12 -5.63 -10.37
CA ASP A 17 -13.74 -5.59 -10.85
C ASP A 17 -12.84 -6.68 -10.22
N LEU A 18 -13.31 -7.35 -9.15
CA LEU A 18 -12.62 -8.51 -8.57
C LEU A 18 -12.62 -9.72 -9.51
N THR A 19 -11.67 -10.62 -9.30
CA THR A 19 -11.75 -11.97 -9.89
C THR A 19 -12.91 -12.76 -9.28
N GLU A 20 -13.42 -13.75 -9.99
CA GLU A 20 -14.48 -14.64 -9.48
C GLU A 20 -14.05 -15.33 -8.17
N GLN A 21 -12.78 -15.73 -8.09
CA GLN A 21 -12.21 -16.36 -6.91
C GLN A 21 -12.22 -15.44 -5.69
N GLN A 22 -11.83 -14.17 -5.85
CA GLN A 22 -11.86 -13.18 -4.77
C GLN A 22 -13.30 -12.92 -4.31
N ARG A 23 -14.26 -12.77 -5.24
CA ARG A 23 -15.68 -12.64 -4.87
C ARG A 23 -16.16 -13.82 -4.05
N LYS A 24 -15.87 -15.06 -4.47
CA LYS A 24 -16.22 -16.27 -3.72
C LYS A 24 -15.60 -16.26 -2.31
N ALA A 25 -14.35 -15.82 -2.19
CA ALA A 25 -13.70 -15.70 -0.90
C ALA A 25 -14.42 -14.69 0.02
N TYR A 26 -14.77 -13.51 -0.48
CA TYR A 26 -15.51 -12.52 0.31
C TYR A 26 -16.90 -13.00 0.71
N VAL A 27 -17.65 -13.62 -0.19
CA VAL A 27 -18.96 -14.21 0.13
C VAL A 27 -18.84 -15.27 1.22
N LEU A 28 -17.81 -16.12 1.16
CA LEU A 28 -17.55 -17.13 2.19
C LEU A 28 -17.18 -16.49 3.53
N LEU A 29 -16.16 -15.64 3.54
CA LEU A 29 -15.60 -15.02 4.75
C LEU A 29 -16.59 -14.11 5.46
N LEU A 30 -17.47 -13.45 4.71
CA LEU A 30 -18.45 -12.49 5.23
C LEU A 30 -19.90 -13.01 5.14
N SER A 31 -20.08 -14.33 4.96
CA SER A 31 -21.40 -14.97 4.83
C SER A 31 -22.37 -14.63 5.97
N GLY A 32 -21.86 -14.47 7.19
CA GLY A 32 -22.63 -14.04 8.36
C GLY A 32 -22.94 -12.54 8.45
N CYS A 33 -22.45 -11.72 7.52
CA CYS A 33 -22.58 -10.27 7.57
C CYS A 33 -22.70 -9.61 6.17
N PRO A 34 -23.87 -9.71 5.51
CA PRO A 34 -24.10 -9.09 4.20
C PRO A 34 -23.86 -7.58 4.17
N LYS A 35 -24.21 -6.88 5.27
CA LYS A 35 -23.93 -5.43 5.43
C LYS A 35 -22.43 -5.13 5.45
N GLY A 36 -21.61 -6.08 5.92
CA GLY A 36 -20.16 -5.98 5.88
C GLY A 36 -19.63 -5.99 4.44
N ILE A 37 -20.15 -6.88 3.59
CA ILE A 37 -19.82 -6.91 2.16
C ILE A 37 -20.22 -5.58 1.50
N GLU A 38 -21.48 -5.18 1.67
CA GLU A 38 -22.00 -3.92 1.12
C GLU A 38 -21.13 -2.72 1.52
N PHE A 39 -20.75 -2.63 2.80
CA PHE A 39 -19.91 -1.53 3.27
C PHE A 39 -18.50 -1.58 2.68
N LEU A 40 -17.81 -2.72 2.73
CA LEU A 40 -16.42 -2.85 2.26
C LEU A 40 -16.26 -2.55 0.76
N PHE A 41 -17.31 -2.77 -0.02
CA PHE A 41 -17.32 -2.51 -1.46
C PHE A 41 -18.14 -1.26 -1.84
N SER A 42 -18.55 -0.45 -0.87
CA SER A 42 -19.24 0.81 -1.14
C SER A 42 -18.28 1.89 -1.67
N SER A 43 -18.81 2.81 -2.47
CA SER A 43 -18.09 4.02 -2.90
C SER A 43 -17.60 4.85 -1.71
N ASN A 44 -18.40 4.96 -0.65
CA ASN A 44 -18.00 5.68 0.57
C ASN A 44 -16.77 5.04 1.22
N PHE A 45 -16.70 3.70 1.30
CA PHE A 45 -15.49 3.03 1.80
C PHE A 45 -14.28 3.34 0.94
N ASN A 46 -14.40 3.23 -0.38
CA ASN A 46 -13.31 3.54 -1.31
C ASN A 46 -12.82 4.97 -1.19
N THR A 47 -13.72 5.94 -1.28
CA THR A 47 -13.37 7.36 -1.20
C THR A 47 -12.68 7.70 0.11
N THR A 48 -13.22 7.22 1.24
CA THR A 48 -12.60 7.48 2.55
C THR A 48 -11.24 6.78 2.70
N MET A 49 -11.13 5.52 2.29
CA MET A 49 -9.86 4.79 2.36
C MET A 49 -8.81 5.34 1.41
N ASN A 50 -9.20 5.90 0.25
CA ASN A 50 -8.27 6.56 -0.67
C ASN A 50 -7.66 7.81 -0.01
N ALA A 51 -8.49 8.67 0.60
CA ALA A 51 -8.00 9.81 1.37
C ALA A 51 -7.09 9.39 2.54
N ILE A 52 -7.49 8.38 3.31
CA ILE A 52 -6.67 7.82 4.41
C ILE A 52 -5.32 7.31 3.89
N ALA A 53 -5.30 6.58 2.77
CA ALA A 53 -4.09 6.04 2.16
C ALA A 53 -3.17 7.13 1.61
N PHE A 54 -3.75 8.17 1.01
CA PHE A 54 -3.03 9.33 0.52
C PHE A 54 -2.34 10.08 1.67
N ASP A 55 -3.08 10.41 2.73
CA ASP A 55 -2.54 11.10 3.91
C ASP A 55 -1.48 10.26 4.63
N ALA A 56 -1.68 8.94 4.68
CA ALA A 56 -0.70 7.99 5.22
C ALA A 56 0.56 7.84 4.36
N LYS A 57 0.60 8.43 3.15
CA LYS A 57 1.69 8.35 2.17
C LYS A 57 2.01 6.92 1.76
N ILE A 58 0.98 6.09 1.56
CA ILE A 58 1.15 4.65 1.30
C ILE A 58 2.01 4.39 0.07
N THR A 59 1.76 5.08 -1.04
CA THR A 59 2.52 4.91 -2.29
C THR A 59 4.00 5.17 -2.06
N THR A 60 4.36 6.31 -1.45
CA THR A 60 5.76 6.67 -1.19
C THR A 60 6.42 5.77 -0.15
N LYS A 61 5.69 5.36 0.90
CA LYS A 61 6.26 4.53 1.98
C LYS A 61 6.47 3.06 1.58
N PHE A 62 5.62 2.53 0.72
CA PHE A 62 5.57 1.09 0.44
C PHE A 62 5.79 0.73 -1.03
N GLY A 63 5.78 1.70 -1.96
CA GLY A 63 5.89 1.45 -3.39
C GLY A 63 4.69 0.68 -3.96
N VAL A 64 3.50 0.91 -3.41
CA VAL A 64 2.27 0.19 -3.78
C VAL A 64 1.17 1.18 -4.12
N HIS A 65 0.45 0.93 -5.22
CA HIS A 65 -0.73 1.71 -5.60
C HIS A 65 -1.81 1.68 -4.52
N ILE A 66 -2.51 2.80 -4.32
CA ILE A 66 -3.51 2.95 -3.25
C ILE A 66 -4.61 1.90 -3.37
N GLU A 67 -5.11 1.64 -4.57
CA GLU A 67 -6.17 0.66 -4.86
C GLU A 67 -5.78 -0.73 -4.35
N ARG A 68 -4.51 -1.11 -4.59
CA ARG A 68 -3.98 -2.39 -4.13
C ARG A 68 -3.85 -2.44 -2.61
N ALA A 69 -3.41 -1.35 -1.98
CA ALA A 69 -3.30 -1.28 -0.52
C ALA A 69 -4.67 -1.33 0.17
N ILE A 70 -5.68 -0.68 -0.41
CA ILE A 70 -7.09 -0.75 0.05
C ILE A 70 -7.60 -2.19 -0.06
N GLU A 71 -7.28 -2.90 -1.15
CA GLU A 71 -7.66 -4.31 -1.30
C GLU A 71 -6.99 -5.22 -0.26
N GLU A 72 -5.71 -5.03 0.05
CA GLU A 72 -5.04 -5.75 1.15
C GLU A 72 -5.73 -5.51 2.50
N PHE A 73 -6.15 -4.26 2.75
CA PHE A 73 -6.90 -3.92 3.95
C PHE A 73 -8.26 -4.64 4.00
N ARG A 74 -9.02 -4.67 2.90
CA ARG A 74 -10.31 -5.40 2.83
C ARG A 74 -10.14 -6.89 3.13
N ARG A 75 -9.18 -7.54 2.48
CA ARG A 75 -8.90 -8.99 2.67
C ARG A 75 -8.60 -9.28 4.13
N PHE A 76 -7.79 -8.43 4.76
CA PHE A 76 -7.42 -8.58 6.16
C PHE A 76 -8.61 -8.39 7.11
N ILE A 77 -9.47 -7.39 6.86
CA ILE A 77 -10.71 -7.19 7.62
C ILE A 77 -11.65 -8.39 7.48
N ALA A 78 -11.82 -8.94 6.28
CA ALA A 78 -12.65 -10.12 6.06
C ALA A 78 -12.14 -11.34 6.84
N LEU A 79 -10.83 -11.56 6.87
CA LEU A 79 -10.22 -12.62 7.68
C LEU A 79 -10.42 -12.37 9.19
N LYS A 80 -10.25 -11.14 9.67
CA LYS A 80 -10.48 -10.81 11.09
C LYS A 80 -11.93 -11.03 11.52
N PHE A 81 -12.88 -10.71 10.65
CA PHE A 81 -14.29 -11.00 10.88
C PHE A 81 -14.52 -12.52 10.95
N PHE A 82 -14.12 -13.27 9.92
CA PHE A 82 -14.39 -14.70 9.82
C PHE A 82 -13.82 -15.50 11.00
N PHE A 83 -12.57 -15.22 11.37
CA PHE A 83 -11.90 -15.89 12.49
C PHE A 83 -12.22 -15.28 13.87
N LYS A 84 -13.16 -14.32 13.95
CA LYS A 84 -13.54 -13.61 15.18
C LYS A 84 -12.33 -13.09 15.97
N ASN A 85 -11.32 -12.61 15.25
CA ASN A 85 -10.05 -12.18 15.84
C ASN A 85 -10.15 -10.75 16.40
N THR A 86 -11.02 -10.54 17.39
CA THR A 86 -11.30 -9.22 17.99
C THR A 86 -10.07 -8.66 18.71
N GLU A 87 -9.36 -9.50 19.46
CA GLU A 87 -8.20 -9.13 20.30
C GLU A 87 -6.83 -9.22 19.61
N SER A 88 -6.81 -9.41 18.28
CA SER A 88 -5.57 -9.47 17.49
C SER A 88 -4.59 -10.58 17.90
N GLN A 89 -5.08 -11.70 18.44
CA GLN A 89 -4.22 -12.81 18.88
C GLN A 89 -3.85 -13.76 17.73
N LEU A 90 -4.78 -14.02 16.80
CA LEU A 90 -4.58 -15.00 15.75
C LEU A 90 -3.90 -14.42 14.50
N LEU A 91 -4.34 -13.24 14.07
CA LEU A 91 -3.89 -12.57 12.85
C LEU A 91 -3.17 -11.27 13.19
N SER A 92 -2.01 -11.09 12.58
CA SER A 92 -1.25 -9.84 12.60
C SER A 92 -1.24 -9.20 11.22
N PRO A 93 -1.47 -7.87 11.10
CA PRO A 93 -1.37 -7.17 9.83
C PRO A 93 0.09 -7.05 9.37
N THR A 94 0.31 -7.02 8.05
CA THR A 94 1.61 -6.61 7.47
C THR A 94 1.90 -5.15 7.79
N THR A 95 3.14 -4.68 7.61
CA THR A 95 3.50 -3.27 7.84
C THR A 95 2.64 -2.31 7.01
N LEU A 96 2.31 -2.68 5.78
CA LEU A 96 1.40 -1.92 4.91
C LEU A 96 0.01 -1.81 5.54
N ILE A 97 -0.59 -2.94 5.91
CA ILE A 97 -1.92 -3.00 6.50
C ILE A 97 -1.94 -2.30 7.86
N GLU A 98 -0.88 -2.46 8.67
CA GLU A 98 -0.70 -1.81 9.96
C GLU A 98 -0.72 -0.28 9.80
N SER A 99 0.04 0.26 8.83
CA SER A 99 0.07 1.71 8.57
C SER A 99 -1.29 2.23 8.14
N LEU A 100 -1.98 1.54 7.23
CA LEU A 100 -3.33 1.92 6.82
C LEU A 100 -4.32 1.84 7.99
N TRP A 101 -4.20 0.80 8.80
CA TRP A 101 -5.12 0.56 9.90
C TRP A 101 -4.95 1.61 11.01
N GLN A 102 -3.71 1.97 11.37
CA GLN A 102 -3.46 3.06 12.31
C GLN A 102 -4.12 4.35 11.86
N SER A 103 -3.97 4.74 10.59
CA SER A 103 -4.62 5.91 10.03
C SER A 103 -6.15 5.78 10.00
N ALA A 104 -6.67 4.60 9.68
CA ALA A 104 -8.11 4.35 9.67
C ALA A 104 -8.76 4.42 11.06
N VAL A 105 -8.06 3.98 12.12
CA VAL A 105 -8.51 4.10 13.52
C VAL A 105 -8.60 5.55 13.96
N LEU A 106 -7.66 6.39 13.51
CA LEU A 106 -7.70 7.84 13.78
C LEU A 106 -8.87 8.53 13.06
N HIS A 107 -9.33 7.97 11.94
CA HIS A 107 -10.56 8.40 11.29
C HIS A 107 -11.80 7.81 12.01
N THR A 108 -12.08 8.28 13.22
CA THR A 108 -13.07 7.69 14.16
C THR A 108 -14.45 7.44 13.55
N GLN A 109 -14.98 8.35 12.74
CA GLN A 109 -16.29 8.18 12.09
C GLN A 109 -16.30 7.01 11.09
N PHE A 110 -15.23 6.86 10.31
CA PHE A 110 -15.07 5.75 9.37
C PHE A 110 -14.96 4.44 10.14
N TYR A 111 -14.12 4.41 11.17
CA TYR A 111 -13.90 3.21 11.98
C TYR A 111 -15.17 2.74 12.69
N ALA A 112 -15.97 3.67 13.23
CA ALA A 112 -17.26 3.37 13.83
C ALA A 112 -18.25 2.78 12.81
N LYS A 113 -18.30 3.32 11.58
CA LYS A 113 -19.13 2.78 10.50
C LYS A 113 -18.69 1.38 10.09
N LEU A 114 -17.38 1.15 9.99
CA LEU A 114 -16.82 -0.17 9.68
C LEU A 114 -17.24 -1.22 10.74
N GLN A 115 -17.05 -0.92 12.03
CA GLN A 115 -17.43 -1.83 13.11
C GLN A 115 -18.96 -2.06 13.16
N THR A 116 -19.75 -1.02 12.90
CA THR A 116 -21.22 -1.12 12.83
C THR A 116 -21.65 -2.02 11.67
N ALA A 117 -21.06 -1.84 10.49
CA ALA A 117 -21.35 -2.65 9.31
C ALA A 117 -21.02 -4.12 9.55
N LEU A 118 -19.88 -4.40 10.18
CA LEU A 118 -19.44 -5.75 10.52
C LEU A 118 -20.17 -6.37 11.72
N ARG A 119 -20.91 -5.56 12.50
CA ARG A 119 -21.51 -5.96 13.79
C ARG A 119 -20.48 -6.57 14.75
N GLN A 120 -19.24 -6.13 14.64
CA GLN A 120 -18.12 -6.66 15.42
C GLN A 120 -17.15 -5.53 15.76
N ARG A 121 -16.72 -5.48 17.02
CA ARG A 121 -15.59 -4.65 17.43
C ARG A 121 -14.30 -5.36 17.05
N ILE A 122 -13.55 -4.74 16.15
CA ILE A 122 -12.21 -5.20 15.78
C ILE A 122 -11.25 -4.23 16.45
N HIS A 123 -10.40 -4.74 17.35
CA HIS A 123 -9.40 -3.91 17.99
C HIS A 123 -8.13 -3.87 17.13
N HIS A 124 -7.63 -2.66 16.95
CA HIS A 124 -6.25 -2.46 16.55
C HIS A 124 -5.39 -2.65 17.79
N ARG A 125 -4.40 -3.55 17.70
CA ARG A 125 -3.42 -3.76 18.77
C ARG A 125 -2.09 -3.21 18.28
N PRO A 126 -1.62 -2.06 18.79
CA PRO A 126 -0.30 -1.56 18.44
C PRO A 126 0.76 -2.57 18.88
N VAL A 127 1.89 -2.58 18.18
CA VAL A 127 3.02 -3.44 18.51
C VAL A 127 3.53 -3.07 19.90
N GLY A 128 3.44 -3.98 20.87
CA GLY A 128 4.11 -3.79 22.15
C GLY A 128 5.59 -4.18 22.10
N VAL A 129 6.32 -3.82 23.16
CA VAL A 129 7.78 -3.97 23.25
C VAL A 129 8.08 -5.20 24.11
N GLY A 130 8.53 -6.29 23.48
CA GLY A 130 8.98 -7.50 24.18
C GLY A 130 9.22 -8.71 23.28
N ASP A 131 10.14 -9.60 23.70
CA ASP A 131 10.53 -10.78 22.90
C ASP A 131 9.39 -11.80 22.72
N MET A 132 8.61 -12.04 23.78
CA MET A 132 7.43 -12.91 23.71
C MET A 132 6.37 -12.38 22.74
N GLU A 133 6.19 -11.06 22.68
CA GLU A 133 5.26 -10.41 21.76
C GLU A 133 5.76 -10.48 20.31
N THR A 134 7.08 -10.39 20.11
CA THR A 134 7.73 -10.52 18.80
C THR A 134 7.56 -11.95 18.23
N ALA A 135 7.75 -12.98 19.06
CA ALA A 135 7.55 -14.37 18.66
C ALA A 135 6.07 -14.66 18.33
N ALA A 136 5.15 -14.22 19.19
CA ALA A 136 3.72 -14.35 18.95
C ALA A 136 3.30 -13.64 17.66
N ARG A 137 3.76 -12.40 17.43
CA ARG A 137 3.49 -11.64 16.21
C ARG A 137 4.00 -12.34 14.96
N SER A 138 5.19 -12.94 15.02
CA SER A 138 5.76 -13.70 13.90
C SER A 138 4.88 -14.90 13.52
N LYS A 139 4.37 -15.63 14.52
CA LYS A 139 3.43 -16.74 14.30
C LYS A 139 2.09 -16.27 13.72
N SER A 140 1.54 -15.18 14.26
CA SER A 140 0.29 -14.59 13.77
C SER A 140 0.44 -14.03 12.35
N MET A 141 1.61 -13.49 11.99
CA MET A 141 1.93 -13.04 10.63
C MET A 141 2.00 -14.21 9.65
N ALA A 142 2.70 -15.29 10.01
CA ALA A 142 2.76 -16.50 9.19
C ALA A 142 1.36 -17.07 8.95
N THR A 143 0.51 -17.05 9.98
CA THR A 143 -0.91 -17.42 9.88
C THR A 143 -1.65 -16.52 8.88
N THR A 144 -1.50 -15.19 8.99
CA THR A 144 -2.08 -14.24 8.03
C THR A 144 -1.67 -14.57 6.59
N GLN A 145 -0.38 -14.80 6.34
CA GLN A 145 0.13 -15.11 4.99
C GLN A 145 -0.47 -16.39 4.41
N VAL A 146 -0.54 -17.47 5.22
CA VAL A 146 -1.15 -18.74 4.82
C VAL A 146 -2.62 -18.54 4.46
N LEU A 147 -3.36 -17.79 5.28
CA LEU A 147 -4.78 -17.53 5.04
C LEU A 147 -5.02 -16.67 3.80
N PHE A 148 -4.18 -15.67 3.56
CA PHE A 148 -4.23 -14.89 2.31
C PHE A 148 -4.10 -15.81 1.09
N ARG A 149 -3.07 -16.67 1.09
CA ARG A 149 -2.84 -17.62 -0.01
C ARG A 149 -3.99 -18.61 -0.17
N ASN A 150 -4.56 -19.10 0.93
CA ASN A 150 -5.62 -20.10 0.89
C ASN A 150 -6.95 -19.53 0.36
N TYR A 151 -7.37 -18.36 0.83
CA TYR A 151 -8.67 -17.79 0.46
C TYR A 151 -8.60 -16.98 -0.84
N PHE A 152 -7.54 -16.18 -1.02
CA PHE A 152 -7.44 -15.23 -2.13
C PHE A 152 -6.51 -15.69 -3.26
N ARG A 153 -5.81 -16.83 -3.10
CA ARG A 153 -4.81 -17.34 -4.06
C ARG A 153 -3.67 -16.37 -4.35
N GLU A 154 -3.44 -15.45 -3.43
CA GLU A 154 -2.42 -14.42 -3.52
C GLU A 154 -1.69 -14.32 -2.19
N GLU A 155 -0.42 -13.98 -2.25
CA GLU A 155 0.31 -13.62 -1.04
C GLU A 155 -0.14 -12.24 -0.55
N CYS A 156 -0.20 -12.08 0.76
CA CYS A 156 -0.34 -10.76 1.36
C CYS A 156 0.86 -9.92 0.95
N LEU A 157 0.65 -8.62 0.69
CA LEU A 157 1.76 -7.68 0.49
C LEU A 157 2.50 -7.50 1.82
N ALA A 158 3.40 -8.44 2.04
CA ALA A 158 4.18 -8.60 3.27
C ALA A 158 5.50 -7.86 3.21
N LYS A 159 5.86 -7.23 2.08
CA LYS A 159 6.94 -6.24 2.10
C LYS A 159 6.50 -5.18 3.13
N SER A 160 6.98 -5.14 4.38
CA SER A 160 8.33 -5.44 4.81
C SER A 160 9.29 -5.07 3.68
N MET A 161 9.40 -3.77 3.42
CA MET A 161 10.72 -3.26 3.76
C MET A 161 10.95 -3.78 5.17
N ARG A 162 11.68 -4.90 5.28
CA ARG A 162 12.55 -5.01 6.41
C ARG A 162 13.20 -3.63 6.41
N MET A 163 13.46 -3.08 7.58
CA MET A 163 14.72 -2.38 7.66
C MET A 163 15.83 -3.41 7.39
N ASP A 164 15.87 -4.00 6.17
CA ASP A 164 17.05 -4.45 5.50
C ASP A 164 17.79 -3.15 5.35
N LYS A 165 18.52 -2.79 6.41
CA LYS A 165 19.59 -1.82 6.44
C LYS A 165 19.44 -0.83 5.30
N PHE A 166 18.57 0.19 5.44
CA PHE A 166 18.35 1.29 4.46
C PHE A 166 19.20 1.07 3.23
N GLY A 167 18.67 0.45 2.16
CA GLY A 167 19.46 0.04 0.99
C GLY A 167 20.54 1.08 0.74
N LYS A 168 21.80 0.74 1.09
CA LYS A 168 22.83 1.67 1.61
C LYS A 168 22.53 3.08 1.16
N SER A 169 22.05 3.97 2.05
CA SER A 169 21.83 5.39 1.72
C SER A 169 22.90 5.86 0.73
N ILE A 170 22.48 6.05 -0.51
CA ILE A 170 23.39 6.37 -1.60
C ILE A 170 23.44 7.89 -1.68
N VAL A 171 24.66 8.41 -1.68
CA VAL A 171 24.90 9.80 -2.05
C VAL A 171 25.20 9.80 -3.55
N PHE A 172 24.37 10.50 -4.31
CA PHE A 172 24.57 10.74 -5.72
C PHE A 172 25.15 12.13 -5.90
N GLU A 173 26.24 12.23 -6.67
CA GLU A 173 26.70 13.48 -7.22
C GLU A 173 25.89 13.75 -8.49
N CYS A 174 24.88 14.60 -8.35
CA CYS A 174 24.06 15.06 -9.47
C CYS A 174 24.69 16.32 -10.05
N TYR A 175 24.90 16.33 -11.37
CA TYR A 175 25.37 17.50 -12.10
C TYR A 175 24.19 18.10 -12.86
N ASP A 176 24.06 19.43 -12.76
CA ASP A 176 23.20 20.16 -13.67
C ASP A 176 23.92 20.50 -14.98
N ASP A 177 23.16 21.09 -15.90
CA ASP A 177 23.60 21.63 -17.19
C ASP A 177 24.76 22.64 -17.08
N LYS A 178 24.97 23.22 -15.90
CA LYS A 178 26.02 24.20 -15.60
C LYS A 178 27.22 23.59 -14.89
N GLY A 179 27.26 22.26 -14.78
CA GLY A 179 28.33 21.52 -14.10
C GLY A 179 28.34 21.68 -12.58
N ARG A 180 27.27 22.22 -11.97
CA ARG A 180 27.16 22.35 -10.53
C ARG A 180 26.76 21.02 -9.91
N THR A 181 27.46 20.63 -8.86
CA THR A 181 27.21 19.37 -8.14
C THR A 181 26.25 19.56 -6.98
N LYS A 182 25.22 18.72 -6.90
CA LYS A 182 24.35 18.58 -5.73
C LYS A 182 24.41 17.14 -5.22
N ASN A 183 24.71 16.99 -3.94
CA ASN A 183 24.64 15.69 -3.27
C ASN A 183 23.20 15.37 -2.92
N ILE A 184 22.63 14.34 -3.54
CA ILE A 184 21.27 13.87 -3.26
C ILE A 184 21.38 12.53 -2.55
N ARG A 185 20.81 12.48 -1.34
CA ARG A 185 20.75 11.27 -0.54
C ARG A 185 19.44 10.54 -0.81
N THR A 186 19.51 9.34 -1.37
CA THR A 186 18.32 8.51 -1.58
C THR A 186 18.62 7.00 -1.46
N THR A 187 17.68 6.13 -1.82
CA THR A 187 17.84 4.67 -1.80
C THR A 187 17.78 4.07 -3.20
N THR A 188 18.28 2.85 -3.38
CA THR A 188 18.16 2.10 -4.66
C THR A 188 16.71 1.79 -5.03
N SER A 189 15.78 1.89 -4.09
CA SER A 189 14.35 1.66 -4.32
C SER A 189 13.60 2.92 -4.78
N THR A 190 14.25 4.09 -4.80
CA THR A 190 13.66 5.33 -5.31
C THR A 190 13.43 5.19 -6.81
N THR A 191 12.26 5.61 -7.29
CA THR A 191 12.00 5.68 -8.74
C THR A 191 12.81 6.82 -9.35
N VAL A 192 13.09 6.74 -10.65
CA VAL A 192 13.74 7.84 -11.37
C VAL A 192 12.92 9.13 -11.25
N LEU A 193 11.58 9.04 -11.32
CA LEU A 193 10.70 10.20 -11.13
C LEU A 193 10.84 10.85 -9.74
N ASP A 194 10.77 10.06 -8.67
CA ASP A 194 10.89 10.57 -7.30
C ASP A 194 12.28 11.20 -7.05
N PHE A 195 13.32 10.63 -7.66
CA PHE A 195 14.66 11.21 -7.62
C PHE A 195 14.68 12.58 -8.31
N LEU A 196 14.11 12.70 -9.51
CA LEU A 196 14.04 13.95 -10.26
C LEU A 196 13.26 15.03 -9.50
N GLN A 197 12.13 14.68 -8.86
CA GLN A 197 11.37 15.61 -8.01
C GLN A 197 12.20 16.21 -6.86
N THR A 198 13.24 15.50 -6.41
CA THR A 198 14.18 15.98 -5.39
C THR A 198 15.36 16.76 -5.99
N ALA A 199 15.75 16.39 -7.21
CA ALA A 199 16.92 16.94 -7.89
C ALA A 199 16.64 18.31 -8.52
N VAL A 200 15.50 18.47 -9.19
CA VAL A 200 15.13 19.66 -9.96
C VAL A 200 13.96 20.41 -9.35
N SER A 201 13.87 21.70 -9.68
CA SER A 201 12.70 22.53 -9.34
C SER A 201 11.44 21.94 -9.98
N PRO A 202 10.27 21.97 -9.30
CA PRO A 202 9.00 21.52 -9.87
C PRO A 202 8.68 22.11 -11.24
N LEU A 203 9.07 23.37 -11.47
CA LEU A 203 8.86 24.08 -12.74
C LEU A 203 9.67 23.49 -13.92
N LYS A 204 10.70 22.69 -13.64
CA LYS A 204 11.59 22.09 -14.63
C LYS A 204 11.40 20.58 -14.77
N LEU A 205 10.48 19.98 -14.03
CA LEU A 205 10.34 18.53 -13.93
C LEU A 205 9.87 17.88 -15.25
N SER A 206 9.00 18.56 -16.01
CA SER A 206 8.41 18.02 -17.25
C SER A 206 9.43 17.76 -18.36
N GLY A 207 10.54 18.49 -18.39
CA GLY A 207 11.65 18.30 -19.32
C GLY A 207 12.85 17.58 -18.71
N ALA A 208 12.77 17.15 -17.45
CA ALA A 208 13.91 16.57 -16.75
C ALA A 208 14.12 15.11 -17.13
N LYS A 209 15.37 14.75 -17.45
CA LYS A 209 15.81 13.38 -17.73
C LYS A 209 16.99 13.05 -16.83
N LEU A 210 17.01 11.82 -16.32
CA LEU A 210 18.14 11.29 -15.56
C LEU A 210 18.96 10.36 -16.45
N HIS A 211 20.27 10.56 -16.46
CA HIS A 211 21.23 9.77 -17.23
C HIS A 211 22.18 8.99 -16.31
N HIS A 212 22.50 7.76 -16.70
CA HIS A 212 23.53 6.92 -16.09
C HIS A 212 24.27 6.15 -17.20
N GLU A 213 25.60 6.16 -17.20
CA GLU A 213 26.42 5.50 -18.25
C GLU A 213 25.99 5.88 -19.68
N TYR A 214 25.64 7.15 -19.91
CA TYR A 214 25.18 7.70 -21.19
C TYR A 214 23.77 7.28 -21.64
N GLU A 215 23.03 6.54 -20.82
CA GLU A 215 21.64 6.15 -21.10
C GLU A 215 20.63 6.99 -20.32
N VAL A 216 19.54 7.37 -20.97
CA VAL A 216 18.38 8.00 -20.32
C VAL A 216 17.57 6.92 -19.62
N LEU A 217 17.30 7.12 -18.34
CA LEU A 217 16.59 6.16 -17.52
C LEU A 217 15.06 6.36 -17.60
N GLU A 218 14.32 5.24 -17.59
CA GLU A 218 12.86 5.23 -17.57
C GLU A 218 12.32 5.69 -16.20
N LEU A 219 11.29 6.54 -16.22
CA LEU A 219 10.80 7.25 -15.04
C LEU A 219 10.22 6.34 -13.94
N ASP A 220 9.64 5.21 -14.35
CA ASP A 220 8.96 4.24 -13.49
C ASP A 220 9.90 3.18 -12.90
N ARG A 221 11.12 3.03 -13.46
CA ARG A 221 12.13 2.14 -12.91
C ARG A 221 12.77 2.70 -11.65
N THR A 222 13.17 1.81 -10.77
CA THR A 222 13.95 2.15 -9.58
C THR A 222 15.44 2.32 -9.92
N LEU A 223 16.15 3.16 -9.18
CA LEU A 223 17.59 3.37 -9.37
C LEU A 223 18.39 2.05 -9.30
N GLY A 224 17.96 1.11 -8.46
CA GLY A 224 18.55 -0.22 -8.33
C GLY A 224 18.33 -1.12 -9.56
N GLU A 225 17.14 -1.07 -10.16
CA GLU A 225 16.86 -1.76 -11.43
C GLU A 225 17.65 -1.16 -12.59
N CYS A 226 17.97 0.13 -12.54
CA CYS A 226 18.84 0.82 -13.48
C CYS A 226 20.34 0.56 -13.22
N GLY A 227 20.68 -0.37 -12.32
CA GLY A 227 22.07 -0.75 -12.01
C GLY A 227 22.83 0.31 -11.22
N ILE A 228 22.17 1.35 -10.73
CA ILE A 228 22.82 2.47 -10.07
C ILE A 228 23.21 2.10 -8.63
N LYS A 229 24.50 2.23 -8.33
CA LYS A 229 25.13 1.82 -7.05
C LYS A 229 25.55 3.02 -6.21
N ASN A 230 26.01 2.76 -4.99
CA ASN A 230 26.48 3.81 -4.09
C ASN A 230 27.64 4.60 -4.71
N LYS A 231 27.57 5.95 -4.70
CA LYS A 231 28.52 6.86 -5.34
C LYS A 231 28.58 6.75 -6.87
N ALA A 232 27.52 6.27 -7.51
CA ALA A 232 27.42 6.35 -8.96
C ALA A 232 27.27 7.80 -9.42
N TYR A 233 27.84 8.10 -10.59
CA TYR A 233 27.70 9.39 -11.26
C TYR A 233 26.41 9.38 -12.09
N VAL A 234 25.54 10.37 -11.85
CA VAL A 234 24.32 10.55 -12.62
C VAL A 234 24.21 11.99 -13.10
N TYR A 235 23.67 12.18 -14.29
CA TYR A 235 23.54 13.50 -14.91
C TYR A 235 22.07 13.83 -15.12
N VAL A 236 21.66 15.06 -14.80
CA VAL A 236 20.28 15.52 -15.03
C VAL A 236 20.30 16.57 -16.12
N THR A 237 19.60 16.31 -17.21
CA THR A 237 19.30 17.32 -18.24
C THR A 237 17.89 17.83 -18.08
N VAL A 238 17.67 19.11 -18.38
CA VAL A 238 16.33 19.67 -18.55
C VAL A 238 16.25 20.16 -19.98
N ASP A 239 15.32 19.61 -20.77
CA ASP A 239 15.06 20.14 -22.11
C ASP A 239 14.41 21.54 -21.95
N GLU A 240 15.10 22.59 -22.41
CA GLU A 240 14.61 23.99 -22.34
C GLU A 240 13.56 24.31 -23.42
N SER A 241 13.01 23.30 -24.10
CA SER A 241 12.13 23.49 -25.26
C SER A 241 10.69 23.94 -24.94
N PHE A 242 10.44 24.48 -23.75
CA PHE A 242 9.16 25.07 -23.35
C PHE A 242 9.39 26.33 -22.51
N ASP A 243 9.70 27.44 -23.20
CA ASP A 243 9.33 28.80 -22.78
C ASP A 243 8.21 29.31 -23.70
#